data_AF-A0A4C1T862-F1
#
_entry.id   AF-A0A4C1T862-F1
#
_cell.length_a   1.000
_cell.length_b   1.000
_cell.length_c   1.000
_cell.angle_alpha   90.00
_cell.angle_beta   90.00
_cell.angle_gamma   90.00
#
_symmetry.space_group_name_H-M   'P 1'
#
loop_
_entity.id
_entity.type
_entity.pdbx_description
1 polymer ?
#
loop_
_entity_poly.entity_id
_entity_poly.type
_entity_poly.pdbx_seq_one_letter_code
_entity_poly.pdbx_strand_id
1 'polypeptide(L)'
;MPRKELSFLGRLLLQSGCEFCAAMKLRMKICTGWLHNEQLLNKTVQESSVERSQRLASQNFRTLANRQRESSADRSQRLASQNARTLANRDRESSAERSQRLASQNSRTLANRDRESSAERSQRLTQQNARSTRNRTRRQHNLLNAAFAYDCTVDYSELNDIDIGRMDKICNLCQAKNGQLKLLDCVVVVAK
;
A
#
# COMPACT_ATOMS: atom_id res chain seq x y z
N MET A 1 -22.66 -46.21 50.46
CA MET A 1 -22.70 -46.09 48.98
C MET A 1 -21.28 -46.06 48.46
N PRO A 2 -20.66 -47.19 48.04
CA PRO A 2 -19.29 -47.14 47.56
C PRO A 2 -19.26 -46.73 46.08
N ARG A 3 -18.49 -45.69 45.75
CA ARG A 3 -18.14 -45.37 44.36
C ARG A 3 -17.20 -46.47 43.85
N LYS A 4 -17.63 -47.21 42.82
CA LYS A 4 -16.78 -48.19 42.13
C LYS A 4 -15.71 -47.41 41.33
N GLU A 5 -14.48 -47.37 41.83
CA GLU A 5 -13.30 -46.96 41.07
C GLU A 5 -13.11 -47.95 39.90
N LEU A 6 -13.24 -47.47 38.66
CA LEU A 6 -12.95 -48.27 37.47
C LEU A 6 -11.45 -48.59 37.44
N SER A 7 -11.10 -49.84 37.14
CA SER A 7 -9.69 -50.24 36.98
C SER A 7 -9.00 -49.42 35.90
N PHE A 8 -7.66 -49.30 35.97
CA PHE A 8 -6.84 -48.58 34.97
C PHE A 8 -7.18 -49.01 33.53
N LEU A 9 -7.40 -50.32 33.32
CA LEU A 9 -7.82 -50.89 32.04
C LEU A 9 -9.25 -50.47 31.64
N GLY A 10 -10.18 -50.36 32.60
CA GLY A 10 -11.53 -49.86 32.34
C GLY A 10 -11.58 -48.37 31.97
N ARG A 11 -10.69 -47.56 32.56
CA ARG A 11 -10.51 -46.15 32.16
C ARG A 11 -9.86 -46.03 30.77
N LEU A 12 -8.87 -46.87 30.46
CA LEU A 12 -8.17 -46.88 29.17
C LEU A 12 -9.10 -47.31 28.02
N LEU A 13 -9.96 -48.32 28.24
CA LEU A 13 -10.95 -48.78 27.27
C LEU A 13 -12.07 -47.76 27.02
N LEU A 14 -12.50 -47.06 28.07
CA LEU A 14 -13.48 -45.97 27.93
C LEU A 14 -12.89 -44.78 27.19
N GLN A 15 -11.63 -44.45 27.46
CA GLN A 15 -10.88 -43.38 26.79
C GLN A 15 -10.60 -43.72 25.32
N SER A 16 -10.18 -44.95 25.00
CA SER A 16 -10.01 -45.40 23.61
C SER A 16 -11.34 -45.48 22.84
N GLY A 17 -12.44 -45.85 23.51
CA GLY A 17 -13.78 -45.79 22.94
C GLY A 17 -14.24 -44.36 22.61
N CYS A 18 -13.92 -43.39 23.49
CA CYS A 18 -14.17 -41.98 23.26
C CYS A 18 -13.34 -41.42 22.10
N GLU A 19 -12.06 -41.78 22.01
CA GLU A 19 -11.17 -41.38 20.92
C GLU A 19 -11.59 -41.96 19.56
N PHE A 20 -12.01 -43.23 19.52
CA PHE A 20 -12.54 -43.85 18.31
C PHE A 20 -13.85 -43.18 17.84
N CYS A 21 -14.77 -42.92 18.77
CA CYS A 21 -16.00 -42.16 18.49
C CYS A 21 -15.69 -40.74 17.98
N ALA A 22 -14.69 -40.06 18.56
CA ALA A 22 -14.27 -38.74 18.10
C ALA A 22 -13.66 -38.77 16.69
N ALA A 23 -12.80 -39.76 16.40
CA ALA A 23 -12.20 -39.95 15.08
C ALA A 23 -13.26 -40.29 14.02
N MET A 24 -14.23 -41.13 14.34
CA MET A 24 -15.34 -41.48 13.43
C MET A 24 -16.22 -40.25 13.14
N LYS A 25 -16.54 -39.44 14.16
CA LYS A 25 -17.27 -38.17 13.98
C LYS A 25 -16.50 -37.17 13.11
N LEU A 26 -15.18 -37.05 13.33
CA LEU A 26 -14.33 -36.17 12.53
C LEU A 26 -14.30 -36.63 11.07
N ARG A 27 -14.10 -37.94 10.84
CA ARG A 27 -14.08 -38.54 9.51
C ARG A 27 -15.42 -38.40 8.79
N MET A 28 -16.54 -38.57 9.50
CA MET A 28 -17.87 -38.32 8.96
C MET A 28 -18.09 -36.84 8.63
N LYS A 29 -17.64 -35.91 9.47
CA LYS A 29 -17.74 -34.47 9.22
C LYS A 29 -16.88 -34.03 8.03
N ILE A 30 -15.71 -34.65 7.85
CA ILE A 30 -14.88 -34.47 6.66
C ILE A 30 -15.64 -35.01 5.44
N CYS A 31 -16.08 -36.28 5.45
CA CYS A 31 -16.80 -36.89 4.33
C CYS A 31 -18.06 -36.10 3.92
N THR A 32 -18.87 -35.65 4.88
CA THR A 32 -20.06 -34.83 4.56
C THR A 32 -19.66 -33.45 4.04
N GLY A 33 -18.60 -32.84 4.57
CA GLY A 33 -18.05 -31.59 4.05
C GLY A 33 -17.57 -31.71 2.60
N TRP A 34 -16.86 -32.79 2.27
CA TRP A 34 -16.44 -33.10 0.90
C TRP A 34 -17.63 -33.30 -0.03
N LEU A 35 -18.63 -34.09 0.39
CA LEU A 35 -19.83 -34.34 -0.42
C LEU A 35 -20.61 -33.05 -0.70
N HIS A 36 -20.76 -32.16 0.29
CA HIS A 36 -21.40 -30.87 0.10
C HIS A 36 -20.59 -29.95 -0.83
N ASN A 37 -19.26 -29.95 -0.71
CA ASN A 37 -18.40 -29.16 -1.57
C ASN A 37 -18.50 -29.63 -3.02
N GLU A 38 -18.48 -30.94 -3.25
CA GLU A 38 -18.61 -31.56 -4.57
C GLU A 38 -19.98 -31.26 -5.20
N GLN A 39 -21.07 -31.34 -4.42
CA GLN A 39 -22.40 -30.96 -4.88
C GLN A 39 -22.48 -29.47 -5.26
N LEU A 40 -21.88 -28.58 -4.47
CA LEU A 40 -21.81 -27.15 -4.79
C LEU A 40 -21.01 -26.91 -6.07
N LEU A 41 -19.86 -27.59 -6.23
CA LEU A 41 -19.02 -27.47 -7.42
C LEU A 41 -19.79 -27.94 -8.66
N ASN A 42 -20.41 -29.10 -8.60
CA ASN A 42 -21.23 -29.66 -9.69
C ASN A 42 -22.38 -28.73 -10.06
N LYS A 43 -23.05 -28.14 -9.07
CA LYS A 43 -24.09 -27.13 -9.33
C LYS A 43 -23.53 -25.91 -10.07
N THR A 44 -22.37 -25.39 -9.65
CA THR A 44 -21.76 -24.22 -10.32
C THR A 44 -21.23 -24.51 -11.72
N VAL A 45 -20.86 -25.77 -12.02
CA VAL A 45 -20.40 -26.19 -13.34
C VAL A 45 -21.58 -26.42 -14.30
N GLN A 46 -22.69 -26.95 -13.80
CA GLN A 46 -23.92 -27.21 -14.56
C GLN A 46 -24.81 -25.96 -14.71
N GLU A 47 -24.49 -24.86 -14.01
CA GLU A 47 -25.22 -23.59 -14.10
C GLU A 47 -25.25 -23.06 -15.54
N SER A 48 -26.46 -22.77 -16.05
CA SER A 48 -26.61 -22.06 -17.32
C SER A 48 -26.08 -20.62 -17.23
N SER A 49 -25.78 -20.02 -18.37
CA SER A 49 -25.35 -18.61 -18.43
C SER A 49 -26.35 -17.65 -17.78
N VAL A 50 -27.65 -17.92 -17.91
CA VAL A 50 -28.72 -17.10 -17.33
C VAL A 50 -28.76 -17.25 -15.81
N GLU A 51 -28.74 -18.47 -15.30
CA GLU A 51 -28.72 -18.73 -13.85
C GLU A 51 -27.47 -18.15 -13.19
N ARG A 52 -26.31 -18.30 -13.84
CA ARG A 52 -25.06 -17.70 -13.38
C ARG A 52 -25.17 -16.17 -13.33
N SER A 53 -25.74 -15.56 -14.36
CA SER A 53 -25.93 -14.10 -14.44
C SER A 53 -26.88 -13.61 -13.34
N GLN A 54 -27.99 -14.29 -13.11
CA GLN A 54 -28.94 -13.97 -12.04
C GLN A 54 -28.32 -14.12 -10.65
N ARG A 55 -27.55 -15.19 -10.41
CA ARG A 55 -26.83 -15.42 -9.15
C ARG A 55 -25.80 -14.32 -8.89
N LEU A 56 -24.99 -13.97 -9.90
CA LEU A 56 -24.01 -12.89 -9.80
C LEU A 56 -24.67 -11.52 -9.59
N ALA A 57 -25.78 -11.24 -10.29
CA ALA A 57 -26.55 -10.02 -10.06
C ALA A 57 -27.06 -9.96 -8.61
N SER A 58 -27.67 -11.04 -8.12
CA SER A 58 -28.15 -11.14 -6.73
C SER A 58 -27.03 -10.97 -5.70
N GLN A 59 -25.86 -11.56 -5.95
CA GLN A 59 -24.68 -11.40 -5.10
C GLN A 59 -24.16 -9.96 -5.10
N ASN A 60 -24.13 -9.30 -6.27
CA ASN A 60 -23.74 -7.91 -6.41
C ASN A 60 -24.70 -6.99 -5.65
N PHE A 61 -26.02 -7.19 -5.76
CA PHE A 61 -27.01 -6.44 -5.01
C PHE A 61 -26.79 -6.54 -3.50
N ARG A 62 -26.60 -7.75 -2.96
CA ARG A 62 -26.31 -7.93 -1.53
C ARG A 62 -25.02 -7.23 -1.12
N THR A 63 -23.98 -7.33 -1.95
CA THR A 63 -22.69 -6.68 -1.68
C THR A 63 -22.81 -5.16 -1.66
N LEU A 64 -23.56 -4.57 -2.60
CA LEU A 64 -23.82 -3.13 -2.63
C LEU A 64 -24.63 -2.68 -1.41
N ALA A 65 -25.71 -3.40 -1.07
CA ALA A 65 -26.53 -3.09 0.10
C ALA A 65 -25.72 -3.17 1.41
N ASN A 66 -24.78 -4.09 1.51
CA ASN A 66 -23.88 -4.17 2.66
C ASN A 66 -22.87 -3.02 2.68
N ARG A 67 -22.29 -2.65 1.53
CA ARG A 67 -21.40 -1.49 1.42
C ARG A 67 -22.09 -0.16 1.72
N GLN A 68 -23.38 -0.04 1.41
CA GLN A 68 -24.12 1.20 1.67
C GLN A 68 -24.47 1.36 3.16
N ARG A 69 -24.56 0.26 3.90
CA ARG A 69 -24.85 0.24 5.34
C ARG A 69 -23.59 0.11 6.21
N GLU A 70 -22.40 -0.02 5.61
CA GLU A 70 -21.16 -0.23 6.34
C GLU A 70 -20.79 1.02 7.15
N SER A 71 -20.28 0.83 8.38
CA SER A 71 -19.76 1.95 9.16
C SER A 71 -18.44 2.46 8.57
N SER A 72 -18.01 3.66 8.98
CA SER A 72 -16.69 4.19 8.59
C SER A 72 -15.54 3.30 9.06
N ALA A 73 -15.67 2.67 10.23
CA ALA A 73 -14.70 1.72 10.78
C ALA A 73 -14.63 0.44 9.93
N ASP A 74 -15.78 -0.16 9.61
CA ASP A 74 -15.85 -1.36 8.77
C ASP A 74 -15.29 -1.10 7.37
N ARG A 75 -15.64 0.06 6.78
CA ARG A 75 -15.09 0.49 5.50
C ARG A 75 -13.56 0.59 5.54
N SER A 76 -13.03 1.22 6.59
CA SER A 76 -11.59 1.42 6.76
C SER A 76 -10.87 0.08 6.92
N GLN A 77 -11.39 -0.82 7.74
CA GLN A 77 -10.84 -2.17 7.92
C GLN A 77 -10.89 -2.98 6.62
N ARG A 78 -11.99 -2.92 5.87
CA ARG A 78 -12.14 -3.59 4.58
C ARG A 78 -11.15 -3.07 3.55
N LEU A 79 -10.96 -1.75 3.46
CA LEU A 79 -9.98 -1.13 2.57
C LEU A 79 -8.53 -1.47 2.98
N ALA A 80 -8.22 -1.44 4.27
CA ALA A 80 -6.91 -1.85 4.79
C ALA A 80 -6.59 -3.30 4.42
N SER A 81 -7.56 -4.21 4.63
CA SER A 81 -7.42 -5.63 4.27
C SER A 81 -7.25 -5.82 2.77
N GLN A 82 -7.96 -5.04 1.95
CA GLN A 82 -7.82 -5.06 0.49
C GLN A 82 -6.43 -4.57 0.04
N ASN A 83 -5.92 -3.49 0.66
CA ASN A 83 -4.60 -2.96 0.37
C ASN A 83 -3.50 -3.95 0.77
N ALA A 84 -3.61 -4.59 1.93
CA ALA A 84 -2.67 -5.62 2.38
C ALA A 84 -2.59 -6.79 1.40
N ARG A 85 -3.75 -7.31 0.93
CA ARG A 85 -3.77 -8.35 -0.11
C ARG A 85 -3.15 -7.88 -1.42
N THR A 86 -3.41 -6.64 -1.82
CA THR A 86 -2.84 -6.08 -3.06
C THR A 86 -1.33 -5.97 -2.97
N LEU A 87 -0.80 -5.53 -1.82
CA LEU A 87 0.64 -5.45 -1.58
C LEU A 87 1.27 -6.84 -1.61
N ALA A 88 0.70 -7.79 -0.87
CA ALA A 88 1.20 -9.16 -0.85
C ALA A 88 1.17 -9.84 -2.24
N ASN A 89 0.20 -9.50 -3.10
CA ASN A 89 0.17 -9.98 -4.48
C ASN A 89 1.25 -9.32 -5.34
N ARG A 90 1.54 -8.03 -5.12
CA ARG A 90 2.64 -7.33 -5.81
C ARG A 90 4.01 -7.86 -5.38
N ASP A 91 4.19 -8.20 -4.10
CA ASP A 91 5.47 -8.71 -3.60
C ASP A 91 5.80 -10.10 -4.17
N ARG A 92 4.76 -10.87 -4.54
CA ARG A 92 4.90 -12.19 -5.17
C ARG A 92 4.90 -12.14 -6.70
N GLU A 93 4.71 -10.95 -7.30
CA GLU A 93 4.57 -10.83 -8.75
C GLU A 93 5.90 -11.14 -9.44
N SER A 94 5.86 -11.96 -10.50
CA SER A 94 7.00 -12.17 -11.38
C SER A 94 7.29 -10.91 -12.22
N SER A 95 8.49 -10.82 -12.77
CA SER A 95 8.86 -9.71 -13.67
C SER A 95 7.93 -9.63 -14.90
N ALA A 96 7.47 -10.78 -15.43
CA ALA A 96 6.54 -10.82 -16.55
C ALA A 96 5.15 -10.27 -16.17
N GLU A 97 4.60 -10.70 -15.03
CA GLU A 97 3.32 -10.21 -14.51
C GLU A 97 3.37 -8.71 -14.21
N ARG A 98 4.49 -8.24 -13.62
CA ARG A 98 4.75 -6.82 -13.39
C ARG A 98 4.71 -6.02 -14.68
N SER A 99 5.44 -6.47 -15.70
CA SER A 99 5.51 -5.82 -17.00
C SER A 99 4.15 -5.76 -17.68
N GLN A 100 3.40 -6.87 -17.67
CA GLN A 100 2.04 -6.90 -18.21
C GLN A 100 1.11 -5.94 -17.46
N ARG A 101 1.15 -5.94 -16.13
CA ARG A 101 0.34 -5.04 -15.29
C ARG A 101 0.64 -3.56 -15.57
N LEU A 102 1.91 -3.20 -15.71
CA LEU A 102 2.34 -1.83 -16.04
C LEU A 102 1.93 -1.45 -17.47
N ALA A 103 2.08 -2.35 -18.44
CA ALA A 103 1.61 -2.13 -19.81
C ALA A 103 0.10 -1.88 -19.84
N SER A 104 -0.70 -2.74 -19.20
CA SER A 104 -2.16 -2.55 -19.10
C SER A 104 -2.55 -1.29 -18.33
N GLN A 105 -1.75 -0.84 -17.36
CA GLN A 105 -1.97 0.42 -16.67
C GLN A 105 -1.71 1.61 -17.62
N ASN A 106 -0.60 1.60 -18.35
CA ASN A 106 -0.25 2.65 -19.31
C ASN A 106 -1.29 2.76 -20.42
N SER A 107 -1.74 1.64 -21.01
CA SER A 107 -2.78 1.63 -22.04
C SER A 107 -4.09 2.26 -21.54
N ARG A 108 -4.51 1.96 -20.30
CA ARG A 108 -5.69 2.59 -19.69
C ARG A 108 -5.49 4.09 -19.45
N THR A 109 -4.30 4.51 -19.00
CA THR A 109 -3.99 5.93 -18.83
C THR A 109 -4.03 6.69 -20.14
N LEU A 110 -3.49 6.12 -21.22
CA LEU A 110 -3.57 6.70 -22.57
C LEU A 110 -5.01 6.80 -23.04
N ALA A 111 -5.77 5.71 -22.98
CA ALA A 111 -7.16 5.70 -23.39
C ALA A 111 -8.05 6.68 -22.58
N ASN A 112 -7.71 6.92 -21.31
CA ASN A 112 -8.41 7.94 -20.51
C ASN A 112 -8.01 9.36 -20.92
N ARG A 113 -6.75 9.59 -21.30
CA ARG A 113 -6.31 10.89 -21.84
C ARG A 113 -6.92 11.18 -23.20
N ASP A 114 -7.07 10.18 -24.07
CA ASP A 114 -7.67 10.37 -25.38
C ASP A 114 -9.17 10.71 -25.30
N ARG A 115 -9.84 10.28 -24.22
CA ARG A 115 -11.25 10.60 -23.96
C ARG A 115 -11.44 11.84 -23.09
N GLU A 116 -10.37 12.46 -22.59
CA GLU A 116 -10.48 13.57 -21.65
C GLU A 116 -11.07 14.81 -22.32
N SER A 117 -11.99 15.49 -21.65
CA SER A 117 -12.48 16.79 -22.08
C SER A 117 -11.42 17.88 -21.91
N SER A 118 -11.56 19.00 -22.61
CA SER A 118 -10.65 20.16 -22.46
C SER A 118 -10.58 20.68 -21.01
N ALA A 119 -11.69 20.63 -20.27
CA ALA A 119 -11.74 21.02 -18.87
C ALA A 119 -10.92 20.06 -17.98
N GLU A 120 -11.11 18.75 -18.15
CA GLU A 120 -10.35 17.72 -17.42
C GLU A 120 -8.85 17.80 -17.73
N ARG A 121 -8.50 18.04 -19.00
CA ARG A 121 -7.11 18.25 -19.43
C ARG A 121 -6.49 19.46 -18.74
N SER A 122 -7.18 20.60 -18.75
CA SER A 122 -6.71 21.83 -18.13
C SER A 122 -6.51 21.66 -16.62
N GLN A 123 -7.47 21.02 -15.96
CA GLN A 123 -7.40 20.71 -14.53
C GLN A 123 -6.22 19.77 -14.22
N ARG A 124 -6.00 18.72 -15.02
CA ARG A 124 -4.89 17.78 -14.86
C ARG A 124 -3.54 18.48 -15.02
N LEU A 125 -3.37 19.33 -16.04
CA LEU A 125 -2.13 20.09 -16.28
C LEU A 125 -1.87 21.10 -15.17
N THR A 126 -2.90 21.80 -14.69
CA THR A 126 -2.79 22.74 -13.56
C THR A 126 -2.31 22.03 -12.29
N GLN A 127 -2.90 20.87 -11.97
CA GLN A 127 -2.47 20.06 -10.83
C GLN A 127 -1.03 19.55 -11.01
N GLN A 128 -0.65 19.13 -12.21
CA GLN A 128 0.70 18.68 -12.51
C GLN A 128 1.73 19.80 -12.34
N ASN A 129 1.42 21.00 -12.82
CA ASN A 129 2.26 22.18 -12.67
C ASN A 129 2.39 22.58 -11.19
N ALA A 130 1.29 22.63 -10.45
CA ALA A 130 1.32 22.94 -9.01
C ALA A 130 2.18 21.96 -8.21
N ARG A 131 2.09 20.65 -8.50
CA ARG A 131 2.96 19.63 -7.89
C ARG A 131 4.43 19.83 -8.27
N SER A 132 4.70 20.13 -9.53
CA SER A 132 6.06 20.37 -10.03
C SER A 132 6.69 21.61 -9.37
N THR A 133 5.94 22.71 -9.27
CA THR A 133 6.36 23.92 -8.56
C THR A 133 6.64 23.63 -7.10
N ARG A 134 5.72 22.97 -6.38
CA ARG A 134 5.93 22.58 -4.97
C ARG A 134 7.20 21.75 -4.79
N ASN A 135 7.45 20.80 -5.69
CA ASN A 135 8.65 19.97 -5.63
C ASN A 135 9.93 20.78 -5.88
N ARG A 136 9.90 21.74 -6.82
CA ARG A 136 11.03 22.65 -7.07
C ARG A 136 11.29 23.54 -5.85
N THR A 137 10.26 24.17 -5.29
CA THR A 137 10.38 24.99 -4.08
C THR A 137 10.92 24.18 -2.90
N ARG A 138 10.43 22.96 -2.70
CA ARG A 138 10.96 22.07 -1.64
C ARG A 138 12.44 21.72 -1.87
N ARG A 139 12.83 21.42 -3.12
CA ARG A 139 14.24 21.17 -3.46
C ARG A 139 15.10 22.41 -3.21
N GLN A 140 14.64 23.58 -3.63
CA GLN A 140 15.33 24.84 -3.40
C GLN A 140 15.49 25.12 -1.90
N HIS A 141 14.44 24.96 -1.11
CA HIS A 141 14.50 25.12 0.34
C HIS A 141 15.47 24.12 0.99
N ASN A 142 15.48 22.87 0.54
CA ASN A 142 16.45 21.87 1.01
C ASN A 142 17.90 22.27 0.67
N LEU A 143 18.14 22.81 -0.54
CA LEU A 143 19.45 23.31 -0.95
C LEU A 143 19.89 24.54 -0.15
N LEU A 144 18.97 25.51 0.06
CA LEU A 144 19.24 26.68 0.90
C LEU A 144 19.58 26.25 2.34
N ASN A 145 18.84 25.31 2.91
CA ASN A 145 19.14 24.78 4.25
C ASN A 145 20.47 24.01 4.28
N ALA A 146 20.82 23.29 3.21
CA ALA A 146 22.11 22.63 3.08
C ALA A 146 23.28 23.64 2.98
N ALA A 147 23.06 24.80 2.36
CA ALA A 147 24.08 25.87 2.31
C ALA A 147 24.44 26.43 3.69
N PHE A 148 23.53 26.37 4.67
CA PHE A 148 23.82 26.72 6.07
C PHE A 148 24.40 25.56 6.90
N ALA A 149 24.37 24.33 6.38
CA ALA A 149 24.98 23.16 6.97
C ALA A 149 26.29 22.83 6.25
N TYR A 150 27.30 23.71 6.43
CA TYR A 150 28.62 23.50 5.86
C TYR A 150 29.21 22.16 6.35
N ASP A 151 29.38 21.21 5.43
CA ASP A 151 30.04 19.93 5.66
C ASP A 151 31.41 19.95 4.98
N CYS A 152 32.49 19.99 5.76
CA CYS A 152 33.85 20.05 5.24
C CYS A 152 34.31 18.77 4.53
N THR A 153 33.50 17.70 4.54
CA THR A 153 33.77 16.45 3.82
C THR A 153 33.18 16.43 2.41
N VAL A 154 32.32 17.40 2.07
CA VAL A 154 31.68 17.54 0.76
C VAL A 154 32.43 18.55 -0.08
N ASP A 155 32.85 18.15 -1.29
CA ASP A 155 33.41 19.07 -2.28
C ASP A 155 32.29 19.82 -3.01
N TYR A 156 31.95 21.00 -2.52
CA TYR A 156 30.91 21.84 -3.12
C TYR A 156 31.29 22.42 -4.50
N SER A 157 32.55 22.27 -4.93
CA SER A 157 33.04 22.70 -6.24
C SER A 157 32.44 21.89 -7.40
N GLU A 158 32.02 20.65 -7.13
CA GLU A 158 31.47 19.73 -8.15
C GLU A 158 29.96 19.90 -8.36
N LEU A 159 29.29 20.71 -7.52
CA LEU A 159 27.85 20.94 -7.56
C LEU A 159 27.52 22.12 -8.48
N ASN A 160 27.25 21.83 -9.77
CA ASN A 160 26.88 22.82 -10.80
C ASN A 160 25.62 23.67 -10.47
N ASP A 161 24.83 23.25 -9.48
CA ASP A 161 23.61 23.95 -9.05
C ASP A 161 23.86 24.99 -7.95
N ILE A 162 25.10 25.10 -7.44
CA ILE A 162 25.48 26.04 -6.37
C ILE A 162 26.47 27.07 -6.94
N ASP A 163 25.96 28.26 -7.28
CA ASP A 163 26.82 29.42 -7.62
C ASP A 163 27.12 30.23 -6.35
N ILE A 164 28.26 29.97 -5.72
CA ILE A 164 28.77 30.74 -4.57
C ILE A 164 29.28 32.13 -5.01
N GLY A 165 29.38 32.38 -6.32
CA GLY A 165 29.96 33.58 -6.91
C GLY A 165 31.48 33.67 -6.66
N ARG A 166 32.14 34.62 -7.34
CA ARG A 166 33.56 34.91 -7.09
C ARG A 166 33.71 35.50 -5.68
N MET A 167 34.51 34.87 -4.81
CA MET A 167 34.81 35.36 -3.46
C MET A 167 35.94 36.40 -3.47
N ASP A 168 35.71 37.52 -4.16
CA ASP A 168 36.70 38.56 -4.44
C ASP A 168 36.67 39.72 -3.42
N LYS A 169 35.66 39.76 -2.56
CA LYS A 169 35.51 40.78 -1.52
C LYS A 169 35.97 40.21 -0.18
N ILE A 170 36.64 41.03 0.62
CA ILE A 170 37.13 40.67 1.96
C ILE A 170 36.29 41.42 2.98
N CYS A 171 35.74 40.72 3.97
CA CYS A 171 34.99 41.34 5.05
C CYS A 171 35.93 42.18 5.94
N ASN A 172 35.63 43.46 6.13
CA ASN A 172 36.44 44.35 6.96
C ASN A 172 36.42 43.99 8.46
N LEU A 173 35.45 43.19 8.92
CA LEU A 173 35.31 42.82 10.33
C LEU A 173 36.08 41.55 10.70
N CYS A 174 36.12 40.56 9.80
CA CYS A 174 36.71 39.24 10.09
C CYS A 174 37.73 38.76 9.05
N GLN A 175 38.02 39.56 8.02
CA GLN A 175 38.95 39.27 6.92
C GLN A 175 38.61 38.02 6.08
N ALA A 176 37.43 37.43 6.25
CA ALA A 176 36.97 36.32 5.41
C ALA A 176 36.63 36.81 3.98
N LYS A 177 36.90 35.99 2.97
CA LYS A 177 36.46 36.23 1.59
C LYS A 177 34.95 35.98 1.47
N ASN A 178 34.18 36.89 0.88
CA ASN A 178 32.73 36.74 0.62
C ASN A 178 32.39 36.89 -0.87
N GLY A 179 31.35 36.16 -1.30
CA GLY A 179 30.82 36.22 -2.67
C GLY A 179 29.93 37.45 -2.91
N GLN A 180 29.67 37.78 -4.17
CA GLN A 180 28.83 38.91 -4.63
C GLN A 180 27.31 38.78 -4.32
N LEU A 181 26.90 38.06 -3.28
CA LEU A 181 25.51 38.08 -2.84
C LEU A 181 25.26 39.40 -2.10
N LYS A 182 24.65 40.35 -2.81
CA LYS A 182 24.04 41.52 -2.18
C LYS A 182 23.09 41.00 -1.09
N LEU A 183 23.25 41.51 0.12
CA LEU A 183 22.30 41.41 1.24
C LEU A 183 22.46 40.30 2.28
N LEU A 184 23.69 39.90 2.62
CA LEU A 184 23.97 39.35 3.96
C LEU A 184 25.22 40.03 4.50
N ASP A 185 25.02 41.16 5.21
CA ASP A 185 26.04 41.64 6.14
C ASP A 185 26.39 40.48 7.07
N CYS A 186 27.68 40.30 7.36
CA CYS A 186 28.16 39.31 8.31
C CYS A 186 27.37 39.41 9.61
N VAL A 187 26.36 38.55 9.78
CA VAL A 187 25.71 38.36 11.07
C VAL A 187 26.73 37.60 11.91
N VAL A 188 27.61 38.36 12.55
CA VAL A 188 28.35 37.89 13.71
C VAL A 188 27.28 37.53 14.74
N VAL A 189 26.96 36.24 14.86
CA VAL A 189 26.29 35.73 16.04
C VAL A 189 27.31 35.88 17.17
N VAL A 190 27.33 37.06 17.79
CA VAL A 190 27.99 37.26 19.07
C VAL A 190 27.16 36.48 20.08
N ALA A 191 27.60 35.27 20.41
CA ALA A 191 27.18 34.61 21.62
C ALA A 191 27.60 35.52 22.79
N LYS A 192 26.61 36.00 23.56
CA LYS A 192 26.83 36.53 24.91
C LYS A 192 26.70 35.39 25.91
#